data_AF-A0A1M3KW54-F1
#
_entry.id   AF-A0A1M3KW54-F1
#
_cell.length_a   1.000
_cell.length_b   1.000
_cell.length_c   1.000
_cell.angle_alpha   90.00
_cell.angle_beta   90.00
_cell.angle_gamma   90.00
#
_symmetry.space_group_name_H-M   'P 1'
#
loop_
_entity.id
_entity.type
_entity.pdbx_description
1 polymer ?
#
loop_
_entity_poly.entity_id
_entity_poly.type
_entity_poly.pdbx_seq_one_letter_code
_entity_poly.pdbx_strand_id
1 'polypeptide(L)'
;MMGNLRSVMMTLLIIGMVSVGITGCMRDTTGPVDDNDNLVSATLPDPDMSGSTYEGASIEVEMRIKVPAASVRRLMFGDVLRRMRLDSSQTVQVKTLLSSHEDCVRSAITALRDSEKAILDSAKAARQVIIDSLSAGSIDTATARERMRALNDSTMQALIDNPAIAVAWEALKTCRDEFFTAFRAILTERQLTLLDEWLSGRGGHPVKPRCNQGDDDGDDDDDDGHHHHDDDHHHGRGNGHKKHGG
;
A
#
# COMPACT_ATOMS: atom_id res chain seq x y z
N MET A 1 -6.37 -41.76 -37.56
CA MET A 1 -6.64 -42.12 -36.15
C MET A 1 -6.80 -40.79 -35.41
N MET A 2 -7.99 -40.14 -35.38
CA MET A 2 -9.13 -40.46 -34.49
C MET A 2 -8.60 -40.98 -33.15
N GLY A 3 -8.69 -40.32 -32.01
CA GLY A 3 -9.56 -39.27 -31.47
C GLY A 3 -9.58 -39.53 -29.96
N ASN A 4 -9.95 -38.54 -29.13
CA ASN A 4 -10.82 -38.72 -27.96
C ASN A 4 -10.84 -37.47 -27.08
N LEU A 5 -11.87 -36.66 -27.36
CA LEU A 5 -12.60 -35.81 -26.43
C LEU A 5 -13.17 -36.66 -25.28
N ARG A 6 -12.89 -36.31 -24.02
CA ARG A 6 -13.77 -36.57 -22.86
C ARG A 6 -13.56 -35.41 -21.88
N SER A 7 -14.41 -34.39 -21.91
CA SER A 7 -15.67 -34.30 -21.16
C SER A 7 -15.42 -34.38 -19.66
N VAL A 8 -15.13 -33.23 -19.04
CA VAL A 8 -15.15 -33.05 -17.58
C VAL A 8 -16.43 -32.32 -17.21
N MET A 9 -17.14 -33.00 -16.34
CA MET A 9 -18.51 -32.85 -15.91
C MET A 9 -18.70 -31.56 -15.10
N MET A 10 -19.61 -30.71 -15.55
CA MET A 10 -20.04 -29.46 -14.93
C MET A 10 -20.99 -29.77 -13.78
N THR A 11 -20.50 -29.72 -12.54
CA THR A 11 -21.32 -29.92 -11.34
C THR A 11 -22.05 -28.63 -11.00
N LEU A 12 -23.35 -28.60 -11.28
CA LEU A 12 -24.31 -27.58 -10.86
C LEU A 12 -24.48 -27.62 -9.34
N LEU A 13 -24.07 -26.55 -8.65
CA LEU A 13 -24.26 -26.37 -7.21
C LEU A 13 -25.43 -25.38 -7.01
N ILE A 14 -26.61 -25.92 -6.68
CA ILE A 14 -27.81 -25.15 -6.34
C ILE A 14 -27.66 -24.68 -4.89
N ILE A 15 -27.37 -23.39 -4.68
CA ILE A 15 -27.40 -22.76 -3.35
C ILE A 15 -28.78 -22.12 -3.18
N GLY A 16 -29.59 -22.70 -2.29
CA GLY A 16 -30.85 -22.11 -1.84
C GLY A 16 -30.58 -20.86 -0.99
N MET A 17 -31.01 -19.70 -1.49
CA MET A 17 -31.06 -18.45 -0.71
C MET A 17 -32.18 -18.53 0.33
N VAL A 18 -31.82 -18.67 1.59
CA VAL A 18 -32.70 -18.35 2.73
C VAL A 18 -32.49 -16.87 3.07
N SER A 19 -33.41 -16.02 2.61
CA SER A 19 -33.44 -14.60 2.96
C SER A 19 -34.07 -14.41 4.35
N VAL A 20 -33.23 -14.22 5.37
CA VAL A 20 -33.66 -13.76 6.70
C VAL A 20 -33.70 -12.22 6.66
N GLY A 21 -34.91 -11.66 6.61
CA GLY A 21 -35.14 -10.23 6.69
C GLY A 21 -34.91 -9.72 8.12
N ILE A 22 -33.80 -9.03 8.33
CA ILE A 22 -33.55 -8.25 9.54
C ILE A 22 -34.01 -6.82 9.27
N THR A 23 -35.23 -6.48 9.68
CA THR A 23 -35.71 -5.10 9.77
C THR A 23 -34.99 -4.40 10.91
N GLY A 24 -33.90 -3.69 10.59
CA GLY A 24 -33.27 -2.74 11.50
C GLY A 24 -34.00 -1.40 11.49
N CYS A 25 -34.41 -0.91 12.65
CA CYS A 25 -34.96 0.43 12.81
C CYS A 25 -33.87 1.48 12.55
N MET A 26 -33.84 2.06 11.35
CA MET A 26 -33.11 3.29 11.10
C MET A 26 -33.88 4.45 11.75
N ARG A 27 -33.19 5.19 12.64
CA ARG A 27 -33.65 6.49 13.13
C ARG A 27 -33.50 7.49 11.98
N ASP A 28 -34.61 7.96 11.44
CA ASP A 28 -34.65 9.10 10.53
C ASP A 28 -34.21 10.38 11.27
N THR A 29 -32.94 10.75 11.11
CA THR A 29 -32.47 12.12 11.33
C THR A 29 -32.59 12.88 10.01
N THR A 30 -33.82 13.25 9.65
CA THR A 30 -34.10 14.15 8.52
C THR A 30 -34.00 15.60 8.96
N GLY A 31 -32.78 16.11 9.05
CA GLY A 31 -32.52 17.52 8.74
C GLY A 31 -32.16 17.63 7.26
N PRO A 32 -32.39 18.77 6.58
CA PRO A 32 -31.84 18.98 5.24
C PRO A 32 -30.31 18.99 5.37
N VAL A 33 -29.70 17.84 5.08
CA VAL A 33 -28.25 17.77 4.90
C VAL A 33 -28.00 18.44 3.57
N ASP A 34 -27.21 19.51 3.57
CA ASP A 34 -26.80 20.16 2.33
C ASP A 34 -25.93 19.16 1.55
N ASP A 35 -26.57 18.44 0.62
CA ASP A 35 -26.02 17.27 -0.06
C ASP A 35 -24.75 17.56 -0.87
N ASN A 36 -24.42 18.84 -1.06
CA ASN A 36 -23.23 19.32 -1.73
C ASN A 36 -21.96 19.29 -0.86
N ASP A 37 -22.07 19.22 0.47
CA ASP A 37 -20.89 19.34 1.35
C ASP A 37 -19.98 18.09 1.30
N ASN A 38 -20.51 16.95 0.84
CA ASN A 38 -19.78 15.68 0.87
C ASN A 38 -18.83 15.46 -0.34
N LEU A 39 -18.99 16.24 -1.43
CA LEU A 39 -18.10 16.12 -2.60
C LEU A 39 -16.80 16.92 -2.46
N VAL A 40 -16.76 17.86 -1.53
CA VAL A 40 -15.61 18.75 -1.30
C VAL A 40 -14.38 17.98 -0.80
N SER A 41 -14.60 16.86 -0.11
CA SER A 41 -13.55 16.00 0.46
C SER A 41 -13.27 14.75 -0.39
N ALA A 42 -13.84 14.68 -1.60
CA ALA A 42 -13.62 13.53 -2.49
C ALA A 42 -12.13 13.40 -2.83
N THR A 43 -11.58 12.24 -2.50
CA THR A 43 -10.17 11.94 -2.74
C THR A 43 -10.04 10.64 -3.53
N LEU A 44 -9.20 10.65 -4.57
CA LEU A 44 -8.89 9.43 -5.31
C LEU A 44 -7.55 8.88 -4.82
N PRO A 45 -7.46 7.60 -4.40
CA PRO A 45 -6.19 6.99 -4.07
C PRO A 45 -5.21 7.05 -5.25
N ASP A 46 -3.96 7.39 -4.95
CA ASP A 46 -2.89 7.41 -5.94
C ASP A 46 -2.55 5.96 -6.36
N PRO A 47 -2.47 5.64 -7.66
CA PRO A 47 -2.07 4.32 -8.15
C PRO A 47 -0.61 3.96 -7.82
N ASP A 48 0.24 4.92 -7.40
CA ASP A 48 1.60 4.65 -6.93
C ASP A 48 1.58 3.97 -5.54
N MET A 49 1.24 2.69 -5.55
CA MET A 49 1.35 1.80 -4.41
C MET A 49 2.76 1.22 -4.38
N SER A 50 3.70 1.96 -3.79
CA SER A 50 4.97 1.37 -3.39
C SER A 50 4.69 0.14 -2.51
N GLY A 51 5.35 -0.99 -2.78
CA GLY A 51 5.21 -2.21 -1.97
C GLY A 51 5.46 -1.94 -0.48
N SER A 52 4.85 -2.76 0.39
CA SER A 52 5.07 -2.63 1.83
C SER A 52 6.56 -2.72 2.18
N THR A 53 7.01 -1.84 3.06
CA THR A 53 8.31 -2.00 3.72
C THR A 53 8.16 -3.00 4.88
N TYR A 54 9.22 -3.71 5.26
CA TYR A 54 9.18 -4.68 6.34
C TYR A 54 10.23 -4.38 7.41
N GLU A 55 9.93 -4.79 8.64
CA GLU A 55 10.88 -4.86 9.74
C GLU A 55 11.23 -6.33 9.97
N GLY A 56 12.51 -6.67 9.82
CA GLY A 56 13.01 -8.05 9.92
C GLY A 56 12.85 -8.63 11.32
N ALA A 57 12.75 -9.96 11.39
CA ALA A 57 12.71 -10.66 12.67
C ALA A 57 14.09 -10.72 13.34
N SER A 58 14.09 -10.69 14.67
CA SER A 58 15.21 -11.11 15.51
C SER A 58 14.74 -12.21 16.48
N ILE A 59 15.65 -12.66 17.36
CA ILE A 59 15.30 -13.59 18.45
C ILE A 59 14.26 -12.94 19.38
N GLU A 60 14.38 -11.63 19.61
CA GLU A 60 13.56 -10.85 20.53
C GLU A 60 12.38 -10.16 19.83
N VAL A 61 12.51 -9.84 18.53
CA VAL A 61 11.55 -9.05 17.77
C VAL A 61 10.87 -9.89 16.70
N GLU A 62 9.55 -9.80 16.61
CA GLU A 62 8.76 -10.43 15.56
C GLU A 62 8.77 -9.62 14.26
N MET A 63 8.66 -10.32 13.13
CA MET A 63 8.53 -9.69 11.81
C MET A 63 7.21 -8.91 11.69
N ARG A 64 7.28 -7.68 11.15
CA ARG A 64 6.13 -6.80 10.95
C ARG A 64 6.15 -6.14 9.58
N ILE A 65 4.96 -6.00 8.96
CA ILE A 65 4.77 -5.11 7.80
C ILE A 65 4.70 -3.68 8.32
N LYS A 66 5.47 -2.80 7.68
CA LYS A 66 5.36 -1.36 7.81
C LYS A 66 4.69 -0.82 6.54
N VAL A 67 3.41 -0.47 6.68
CA VAL A 67 2.63 0.12 5.59
C VAL A 67 3.29 1.45 5.19
N PRO A 68 3.69 1.64 3.92
CA PRO A 68 4.37 2.86 3.50
C PRO A 68 3.44 4.05 3.65
N ALA A 69 3.95 5.20 4.13
CA ALA A 69 3.17 6.44 4.17
C ALA A 69 2.66 6.86 2.77
N ALA A 70 3.37 6.45 1.71
CA ALA A 70 3.00 6.70 0.32
C ALA A 70 1.69 6.02 -0.11
N SER A 71 1.27 4.91 0.54
CA SER A 71 -0.01 4.25 0.24
C SER A 71 -1.23 5.06 0.71
N VAL A 72 -1.02 6.28 1.22
CA VAL A 72 -2.04 7.21 1.69
C VAL A 72 -2.14 8.45 0.78
N ARG A 73 -1.36 8.50 -0.32
CA ARG A 73 -1.47 9.62 -1.27
C ARG A 73 -2.86 9.63 -1.89
N ARG A 74 -3.49 10.81 -1.84
CA ARG A 74 -4.86 11.06 -2.26
C ARG A 74 -4.87 12.28 -3.17
N LEU A 75 -5.41 12.13 -4.37
CA LEU A 75 -5.65 13.23 -5.29
C LEU A 75 -6.87 14.02 -4.81
N MET A 76 -6.73 15.35 -4.73
CA MET A 76 -7.81 16.25 -4.30
C MET A 76 -8.79 16.45 -5.46
N PHE A 77 -9.76 15.54 -5.57
CA PHE A 77 -10.74 15.55 -6.65
C PHE A 77 -11.88 16.55 -6.39
N GLY A 78 -12.16 16.87 -5.12
CA GLY A 78 -13.18 17.84 -4.73
C GLY A 78 -13.03 19.23 -5.39
N ASP A 79 -11.79 19.70 -5.61
CA ASP A 79 -11.54 21.02 -6.20
C ASP A 79 -11.92 21.10 -7.68
N VAL A 80 -11.82 20.01 -8.43
CA VAL A 80 -12.29 19.98 -9.82
C VAL A 80 -13.81 19.86 -9.87
N LEU A 81 -14.41 19.02 -9.01
CA LEU A 81 -15.86 18.88 -8.92
C LEU A 81 -16.56 20.21 -8.60
N ARG A 82 -15.99 20.99 -7.68
CA ARG A 82 -16.51 22.32 -7.32
C ARG A 82 -16.51 23.29 -8.50
N ARG A 83 -15.48 23.25 -9.34
CA ARG A 83 -15.35 24.12 -10.53
C ARG A 83 -16.30 23.72 -11.65
N MET A 84 -16.64 22.43 -11.76
CA MET A 84 -17.54 21.90 -12.79
C MET A 84 -18.99 22.32 -12.63
N ARG A 85 -19.41 22.76 -11.43
CA ARG A 85 -20.80 23.14 -11.11
C ARG A 85 -21.78 22.06 -11.59
N LEU A 86 -21.58 20.85 -11.09
CA LEU A 86 -22.44 19.71 -11.40
C LEU A 86 -23.89 20.02 -11.04
N ASP A 87 -24.83 19.60 -11.89
CA ASP A 87 -26.24 19.64 -11.52
C ASP A 87 -26.57 18.55 -10.49
N SER A 88 -27.80 18.54 -9.98
CA SER A 88 -28.24 17.59 -8.96
C SER A 88 -28.22 16.13 -9.46
N SER A 89 -28.52 15.89 -10.74
CA SER A 89 -28.49 14.57 -11.34
C SER A 89 -27.06 14.06 -11.50
N GLN A 90 -26.16 14.91 -12.02
CA GLN A 90 -24.74 14.62 -12.12
C GLN A 90 -24.13 14.35 -10.75
N THR A 91 -24.49 15.14 -9.73
CA THR A 91 -24.00 14.99 -8.35
C THR A 91 -24.32 13.60 -7.79
N VAL A 92 -25.55 13.10 -7.97
CA VAL A 92 -25.93 11.75 -7.55
C VAL A 92 -25.12 10.69 -8.30
N GLN A 93 -24.98 10.84 -9.62
CA GLN A 93 -24.18 9.90 -10.43
C GLN A 93 -22.71 9.87 -10.01
N VAL A 94 -22.11 11.04 -9.74
CA VAL A 94 -20.73 11.12 -9.25
C VAL A 94 -20.55 10.44 -7.90
N LYS A 95 -21.48 10.63 -6.96
CA LYS A 95 -21.44 9.93 -5.66
C LYS A 95 -21.44 8.40 -5.85
N THR A 96 -22.30 7.89 -6.74
CA THR A 96 -22.34 6.46 -7.09
C THR A 96 -21.04 5.99 -7.72
N LEU A 97 -20.49 6.73 -8.68
CA LEU A 97 -19.22 6.39 -9.34
C LEU A 97 -18.04 6.38 -8.35
N LEU A 98 -17.98 7.35 -7.45
CA LEU A 98 -16.96 7.41 -6.40
C LEU A 98 -17.04 6.22 -5.45
N SER A 99 -18.25 5.89 -4.97
CA SER A 99 -18.45 4.70 -4.12
C SER A 99 -18.01 3.43 -4.83
N SER A 100 -18.39 3.26 -6.11
CA SER A 100 -18.00 2.08 -6.90
C SER A 100 -16.49 2.00 -7.10
N HIS A 101 -15.83 3.13 -7.33
CA HIS A 101 -14.37 3.20 -7.46
C HIS A 101 -13.68 2.84 -6.14
N GLU A 102 -14.17 3.36 -5.01
CA GLU A 102 -13.64 3.02 -3.69
C GLU A 102 -13.75 1.53 -3.38
N ASP A 103 -14.88 0.91 -3.71
CA ASP A 103 -15.08 -0.53 -3.52
C ASP A 103 -14.12 -1.37 -4.40
N CYS A 104 -13.94 -0.96 -5.66
CA CYS A 104 -13.00 -1.59 -6.59
C CYS A 104 -11.56 -1.52 -6.05
N VAL A 105 -11.12 -0.33 -5.64
CA VAL A 105 -9.78 -0.12 -5.07
C VAL A 105 -9.61 -0.91 -3.77
N ARG A 106 -10.60 -0.89 -2.87
CA ARG A 106 -10.55 -1.64 -1.60
C ARG A 106 -10.40 -3.13 -1.84
N SER A 107 -11.09 -3.67 -2.84
CA SER A 107 -10.97 -5.08 -3.24
C SER A 107 -9.55 -5.41 -3.70
N ALA A 108 -8.99 -4.63 -4.62
CA ALA A 108 -7.62 -4.83 -5.12
C ALA A 108 -6.56 -4.74 -4.01
N ILE A 109 -6.68 -3.77 -3.11
CA ILE A 109 -5.75 -3.61 -1.98
C ILE A 109 -5.88 -4.78 -1.01
N THR A 110 -7.10 -5.17 -0.64
CA THR A 110 -7.34 -6.30 0.27
C THR A 110 -6.67 -7.57 -0.26
N ALA A 111 -6.85 -7.87 -1.56
CA ALA A 111 -6.24 -9.04 -2.18
C ALA A 111 -4.69 -9.03 -2.10
N LEU A 112 -4.05 -7.88 -2.31
CA LEU A 112 -2.60 -7.73 -2.13
C LEU A 112 -2.19 -7.95 -0.67
N ARG A 113 -2.90 -7.34 0.28
CA ARG A 113 -2.59 -7.44 1.72
C ARG A 113 -2.77 -8.86 2.25
N ASP A 114 -3.77 -9.58 1.78
CA ASP A 114 -3.97 -10.99 2.14
C ASP A 114 -2.82 -11.87 1.63
N SER A 115 -2.33 -11.59 0.42
CA SER A 115 -1.15 -12.27 -0.13
C SER A 115 0.13 -11.98 0.66
N GLU A 116 0.41 -10.71 0.98
CA GLU A 116 1.56 -10.34 1.83
C GLU A 116 1.45 -10.96 3.23
N LYS A 117 0.24 -10.99 3.80
CA LYS A 117 -0.04 -11.61 5.10
C LYS A 117 0.28 -13.10 5.08
N ALA A 118 -0.06 -13.82 4.02
CA ALA A 118 0.24 -15.25 3.90
C ALA A 118 1.77 -15.51 3.91
N ILE A 119 2.55 -14.66 3.25
CA ILE A 119 4.02 -14.73 3.25
C ILE A 119 4.56 -14.52 4.68
N LEU A 120 4.06 -13.49 5.37
CA LEU A 120 4.46 -13.23 6.75
C LEU A 120 4.07 -14.34 7.73
N ASP A 121 2.86 -14.89 7.61
CA ASP A 121 2.39 -15.93 8.51
C ASP A 121 3.24 -17.21 8.36
N SER A 122 3.69 -17.51 7.13
CA SER A 122 4.68 -18.56 6.88
C SER A 122 6.03 -18.25 7.54
N ALA A 123 6.53 -17.03 7.39
CA ALA A 123 7.80 -16.62 8.00
C ALA A 123 7.75 -16.66 9.54
N LYS A 124 6.62 -16.28 10.15
CA LYS A 124 6.39 -16.38 11.60
C LYS A 124 6.42 -17.82 12.10
N ALA A 125 5.80 -18.74 11.37
CA ALA A 125 5.86 -20.16 11.69
C ALA A 125 7.31 -20.69 11.61
N ALA A 126 8.06 -20.31 10.57
CA ALA A 126 9.47 -20.69 10.44
C ALA A 126 10.35 -20.10 11.56
N ARG A 127 10.10 -18.86 11.97
CA ARG A 127 10.75 -18.23 13.12
C ARG A 127 10.51 -19.04 14.40
N GLN A 128 9.28 -19.47 14.65
CA GLN A 128 8.95 -20.25 15.85
C GLN A 128 9.77 -21.55 15.91
N VAL A 129 9.92 -22.25 14.78
CA VAL A 129 10.76 -23.46 14.69
C VAL A 129 12.23 -23.19 15.06
N ILE A 130 12.78 -22.03 14.67
CA ILE A 130 14.15 -21.63 15.04
C ILE A 130 14.26 -21.42 16.56
N ILE A 131 13.29 -20.73 17.15
CA ILE A 131 13.25 -20.46 18.60
C ILE A 131 13.09 -21.75 19.39
N ASP A 132 12.18 -22.63 18.97
CA ASP A 132 11.96 -23.93 19.61
C ASP A 132 13.24 -24.78 19.54
N SER A 133 13.94 -24.79 18.40
CA SER A 133 15.22 -25.49 18.25
C SER A 133 16.32 -24.95 19.17
N LEU A 134 16.39 -23.62 19.33
CA LEU A 134 17.36 -22.95 20.20
C LEU A 134 17.07 -23.24 21.68
N SER A 135 15.80 -23.12 22.09
CA SER A 135 15.37 -23.37 23.47
C SER A 135 15.51 -24.84 23.89
N ALA A 136 15.35 -25.77 22.93
CA ALA A 136 15.64 -27.19 23.14
C ALA A 136 17.14 -27.52 23.19
N GLY A 137 18.02 -26.57 22.89
CA GLY A 137 19.47 -26.78 22.78
C GLY A 137 19.90 -27.57 21.55
N SER A 138 19.00 -27.77 20.58
CA SER A 138 19.27 -28.49 19.32
C SER A 138 20.14 -27.69 18.35
N ILE A 139 20.15 -26.36 18.49
CA ILE A 139 21.06 -25.45 17.78
C ILE A 139 21.62 -24.44 18.77
N ASP A 140 22.81 -23.91 18.49
CA ASP A 140 23.39 -22.82 19.26
C ASP A 140 22.89 -21.44 18.78
N THR A 141 23.24 -20.39 19.54
CA THR A 141 22.86 -19.01 19.24
C THR A 141 23.43 -18.52 17.90
N ALA A 142 24.62 -18.98 17.51
CA ALA A 142 25.25 -18.57 16.26
C ALA A 142 24.45 -19.10 15.06
N THR A 143 24.11 -20.39 15.09
CA THR A 143 23.27 -21.07 14.10
C THR A 143 21.87 -20.47 14.05
N ALA A 144 21.26 -20.17 15.20
CA ALA A 144 19.94 -19.53 15.25
C ALA A 144 19.95 -18.15 14.57
N ARG A 145 20.99 -17.33 14.80
CA ARG A 145 21.14 -16.02 14.14
C ARG A 145 21.33 -16.14 12.64
N GLU A 146 22.14 -17.09 12.19
CA GLU A 146 22.34 -17.36 10.76
C GLU A 146 21.01 -17.76 10.08
N ARG A 147 20.27 -18.69 10.69
CA ARG A 147 18.94 -19.11 10.19
C ARG A 147 17.94 -17.96 10.18
N MET A 148 17.98 -17.07 11.17
CA MET A 148 17.09 -15.90 11.20
C MET A 148 17.42 -14.91 10.09
N ARG A 149 18.70 -14.67 9.78
CA ARG A 149 19.12 -13.84 8.63
C ARG A 149 18.63 -14.44 7.32
N ALA A 150 18.86 -15.73 7.11
CA ALA A 150 18.39 -16.43 5.92
C ALA A 150 16.86 -16.36 5.77
N LEU A 151 16.11 -16.49 6.88
CA LEU A 151 14.66 -16.33 6.91
C LEU A 151 14.23 -14.90 6.52
N ASN A 152 14.92 -13.88 7.04
CA ASN A 152 14.63 -12.48 6.70
C ASN A 152 14.89 -12.22 5.21
N ASP A 153 16.02 -12.68 4.68
CA ASP A 153 16.40 -12.50 3.27
C ASP A 153 15.40 -13.20 2.34
N SER A 154 15.04 -14.46 2.64
CA SER A 154 14.07 -15.20 1.84
C SER A 154 12.67 -14.57 1.89
N THR A 155 12.27 -14.05 3.06
CA THR A 155 10.96 -13.41 3.22
C THR A 155 10.91 -12.07 2.48
N MET A 156 11.98 -11.29 2.54
CA MET A 156 12.11 -10.06 1.76
C MET A 156 11.99 -10.35 0.27
N GLN A 157 12.72 -11.35 -0.23
CA GLN A 157 12.66 -11.74 -1.63
C GLN A 157 11.25 -12.20 -2.03
N ALA A 158 10.58 -12.99 -1.19
CA ALA A 158 9.21 -13.44 -1.44
C ALA A 158 8.21 -12.27 -1.49
N LEU A 159 8.39 -11.23 -0.68
CA LEU A 159 7.57 -10.02 -0.73
C LEU A 159 7.83 -9.19 -1.99
N ILE A 160 9.10 -9.06 -2.41
CA ILE A 160 9.49 -8.35 -3.64
C ILE A 160 8.94 -9.08 -4.87
N ASP A 161 9.08 -10.40 -4.92
CA ASP A 161 8.65 -11.24 -6.04
C ASP A 161 7.17 -11.62 -5.96
N ASN A 162 6.40 -11.01 -5.05
CA ASN A 162 5.00 -11.37 -4.85
C ASN A 162 4.20 -11.06 -6.13
N PRO A 163 3.67 -12.08 -6.84
CA PRO A 163 2.95 -11.87 -8.10
C PRO A 163 1.64 -11.07 -7.90
N ALA A 164 1.10 -11.04 -6.68
CA ALA A 164 -0.07 -10.23 -6.35
C ALA A 164 0.17 -8.73 -6.54
N ILE A 165 1.42 -8.26 -6.51
CA ILE A 165 1.77 -6.85 -6.76
C ILE A 165 1.35 -6.44 -8.17
N ALA A 166 1.74 -7.21 -9.19
CA ALA A 166 1.40 -6.91 -10.58
C ALA A 166 -0.11 -7.00 -10.83
N VAL A 167 -0.77 -8.00 -10.23
CA VAL A 167 -2.23 -8.18 -10.32
C VAL A 167 -2.97 -6.99 -9.69
N ALA A 168 -2.56 -6.56 -8.49
CA ALA A 168 -3.16 -5.42 -7.82
C ALA A 168 -2.95 -4.13 -8.60
N TRP A 169 -1.75 -3.92 -9.18
CA TRP A 169 -1.47 -2.74 -9.99
C TRP A 169 -2.37 -2.65 -11.24
N GLU A 170 -2.54 -3.75 -11.97
CA GLU A 170 -3.43 -3.77 -13.14
C GLU A 170 -4.90 -3.59 -12.73
N ALA A 171 -5.32 -4.18 -11.61
CA ALA A 171 -6.67 -3.99 -11.07
C ALA A 171 -6.93 -2.52 -10.70
N LEU A 172 -5.99 -1.86 -10.01
CA LEU A 172 -6.11 -0.44 -9.64
C LEU A 172 -6.17 0.47 -10.87
N LYS A 173 -5.33 0.19 -11.87
CA LYS A 173 -5.38 0.89 -13.16
C LYS A 173 -6.74 0.72 -13.83
N THR A 174 -7.27 -0.50 -13.85
CA THR A 174 -8.59 -0.80 -14.40
C THR A 174 -9.69 -0.04 -13.64
N CYS A 175 -9.70 -0.07 -12.30
CA CYS A 175 -10.65 0.68 -11.48
C CYS A 175 -10.66 2.17 -11.85
N ARG A 176 -9.46 2.77 -12.00
CA ARG A 176 -9.30 4.18 -12.36
C ARG A 176 -9.79 4.48 -13.78
N ASP A 177 -9.45 3.63 -14.74
CA ASP A 177 -9.82 3.83 -16.14
C ASP A 177 -11.34 3.68 -16.35
N GLU A 178 -11.96 2.71 -15.69
CA GLU A 178 -13.42 2.54 -15.66
C GLU A 178 -14.12 3.74 -15.02
N PHE A 179 -13.60 4.22 -13.88
CA PHE A 179 -14.11 5.42 -13.21
C PHE A 179 -14.07 6.64 -14.14
N PHE A 180 -12.93 6.96 -14.75
CA PHE A 180 -12.84 8.13 -15.63
C PHE A 180 -13.63 7.97 -16.92
N THR A 181 -13.78 6.75 -17.43
CA THR A 181 -14.63 6.47 -18.60
C THR A 181 -16.09 6.77 -18.27
N ALA A 182 -16.61 6.23 -17.16
CA ALA A 182 -17.98 6.47 -16.72
C ALA A 182 -18.22 7.93 -16.32
N PHE A 183 -17.23 8.56 -15.66
CA PHE A 183 -17.32 9.96 -15.26
C PHE A 183 -17.37 10.88 -16.48
N ARG A 184 -16.54 10.66 -17.51
CA ARG A 184 -16.60 11.44 -18.75
C ARG A 184 -17.96 11.34 -19.45
N ALA A 185 -18.61 10.18 -19.38
CA ALA A 185 -19.91 9.97 -20.03
C ALA A 185 -21.06 10.81 -19.44
N ILE A 186 -20.94 11.28 -18.20
CA ILE A 186 -21.98 12.09 -17.53
C ILE A 186 -21.69 13.60 -17.59
N LEU A 187 -20.53 14.01 -18.11
CA LEU A 187 -20.12 15.40 -18.17
C LEU A 187 -20.54 16.07 -19.49
N THR A 188 -20.82 17.36 -19.42
CA THR A 188 -20.96 18.23 -20.59
C THR A 188 -19.59 18.53 -21.22
N GLU A 189 -19.57 18.98 -22.48
CA GLU A 189 -18.33 19.37 -23.17
C GLU A 189 -17.48 20.38 -22.38
N ARG A 190 -18.12 21.39 -21.79
CA ARG A 190 -17.44 22.39 -20.94
C ARG A 190 -16.82 21.75 -19.70
N GLN A 191 -17.52 20.81 -19.06
CA GLN A 191 -17.00 20.12 -17.87
C GLN A 191 -15.86 19.16 -18.24
N LEU A 192 -15.92 18.52 -19.41
CA LEU A 192 -14.83 17.71 -19.94
C LEU A 192 -13.54 18.53 -20.11
N THR A 193 -13.63 19.76 -20.63
CA THR A 193 -12.46 20.66 -20.70
C THR A 193 -11.85 20.93 -19.33
N LEU A 194 -12.68 21.19 -18.31
CA LEU A 194 -12.20 21.41 -16.93
C LEU A 194 -11.56 20.14 -16.34
N LEU A 195 -12.09 18.97 -16.66
CA LEU A 195 -11.51 17.68 -16.26
C LEU A 195 -10.14 17.49 -16.90
N ASP A 196 -10.05 17.67 -18.21
CA ASP A 196 -8.81 17.43 -18.97
C ASP A 196 -7.74 18.45 -18.57
N GLU A 197 -8.07 19.72 -18.34
CA GLU A 197 -7.16 20.71 -17.76
C GLU A 197 -6.64 20.28 -16.38
N TRP A 198 -7.51 19.74 -15.52
CA TRP A 198 -7.13 19.24 -14.20
C TRP A 198 -6.21 18.01 -14.28
N LEU A 199 -6.52 17.06 -15.18
CA LEU A 199 -5.71 15.86 -15.44
C LEU A 199 -4.34 16.20 -16.05
N SER A 200 -4.29 17.22 -16.91
CA SER A 200 -3.05 17.66 -17.59
C SER A 200 -2.17 18.56 -16.72
N GLY A 201 -2.76 19.24 -15.73
CA GLY A 201 -2.11 20.22 -14.88
C GLY A 201 -1.62 19.68 -13.52
N ARG A 202 -1.41 20.60 -12.56
CA ARG A 202 -0.98 20.29 -11.18
C ARG A 202 -2.01 19.51 -10.35
N GLY A 203 -3.25 19.38 -10.82
CA GLY A 203 -4.33 18.69 -10.10
C GLY A 203 -4.25 17.17 -10.13
N GLY A 204 -3.59 16.60 -11.14
CA GLY A 204 -3.29 15.16 -11.23
C GLY A 204 -2.04 14.73 -10.47
N HIS A 205 -1.27 15.67 -9.91
CA HIS A 205 -0.10 15.33 -9.10
C HIS A 205 -0.49 15.23 -7.62
N PRO A 206 -0.05 14.18 -6.90
CA PRO A 206 -0.28 14.07 -5.48
C PRO A 206 0.30 15.30 -4.79
N VAL A 207 -0.54 16.04 -4.07
CA VAL A 207 -0.08 17.13 -3.20
C VAL A 207 0.85 16.48 -2.18
N LYS A 208 2.14 16.84 -2.22
CA LYS A 208 3.07 16.38 -1.17
C LYS A 208 2.45 16.80 0.17
N PRO A 209 2.27 15.88 1.13
CA PRO A 209 1.84 16.29 2.46
C PRO A 209 2.77 17.40 2.90
N ARG A 210 2.19 18.55 3.29
CA ARG A 210 2.92 19.62 3.99
C ARG A 210 3.31 19.06 5.35
N CYS A 211 4.28 18.16 5.38
CA CYS A 211 4.95 17.78 6.60
C CYS A 211 5.68 19.03 7.05
N ASN A 212 5.26 19.61 8.18
CA ASN A 212 5.96 20.64 8.95
C ASN A 212 7.05 21.35 8.15
N GLN A 213 6.64 22.36 7.39
CA GLN A 213 7.51 23.52 7.25
C GLN A 213 7.50 24.11 8.65
N GLY A 214 8.35 23.56 9.52
CA GLY A 214 8.65 24.19 10.79
C GLY A 214 9.04 25.60 10.43
N ASP A 215 8.40 26.53 11.11
CA ASP A 215 8.90 27.88 11.29
C ASP A 215 10.27 27.71 11.96
N ASP A 216 11.27 27.36 11.15
CA ASP A 216 12.70 27.44 11.44
C ASP A 216 13.03 28.91 11.21
N ASP A 217 12.37 29.76 12.01
CA ASP A 217 12.84 31.10 12.34
C ASP A 217 14.10 30.85 13.17
N GLY A 218 15.18 30.55 12.45
CA GLY A 218 16.52 30.53 12.98
C GLY A 218 16.80 31.92 13.52
N ASP A 219 16.65 32.05 14.83
CA ASP A 219 17.40 32.99 15.63
C ASP A 219 18.89 32.66 15.41
N ASP A 220 19.47 33.41 14.48
CA ASP A 220 20.89 33.68 14.37
C ASP A 220 21.39 34.25 15.70
N ASP A 221 21.99 33.45 16.58
CA ASP A 221 22.85 33.95 17.65
C ASP A 221 24.06 33.00 17.82
N ASP A 222 25.21 33.52 17.36
CA ASP A 222 26.58 33.35 17.88
C ASP A 222 27.19 31.93 17.89
N ASP A 223 28.02 31.54 16.92
CA ASP A 223 29.42 31.97 16.74
C ASP A 223 30.16 32.19 18.07
N ASP A 224 30.82 31.14 18.58
CA ASP A 224 32.17 31.25 19.16
C ASP A 224 32.75 29.85 19.44
N GLY A 225 33.87 29.58 18.78
CA GLY A 225 34.45 28.25 18.66
C GLY A 225 35.11 27.70 19.93
N HIS A 226 35.36 26.39 19.88
CA HIS A 226 36.62 25.87 20.40
C HIS A 226 37.07 24.62 19.62
N HIS A 227 38.12 24.83 18.83
CA HIS A 227 39.07 23.83 18.39
C HIS A 227 39.71 23.13 19.60
N HIS A 228 39.69 21.81 19.61
CA HIS A 228 40.85 20.92 19.76
C HIS A 228 40.35 19.52 20.14
N HIS A 229 40.55 18.54 19.25
CA HIS A 229 40.77 17.19 19.74
C HIS A 229 41.81 16.49 18.88
N ASP A 230 42.76 15.93 19.62
CA ASP A 230 44.09 15.52 19.21
C ASP A 230 44.12 14.32 18.26
N ASP A 231 45.06 14.41 17.33
CA ASP A 231 45.55 13.33 16.50
C ASP A 231 46.31 12.30 17.36
N ASP A 232 45.78 11.08 17.49
CA ASP A 232 46.55 9.92 17.97
C ASP A 232 46.35 8.72 17.04
N HIS A 233 47.01 8.79 15.87
CA HIS A 233 47.19 7.66 14.97
C HIS A 233 48.44 6.86 15.35
N HIS A 234 48.27 5.84 16.21
CA HIS A 234 49.23 4.74 16.33
C HIS A 234 48.94 3.66 15.29
N HIS A 235 49.61 3.74 14.13
CA HIS A 235 49.67 2.62 13.19
C HIS A 235 50.69 1.57 13.65
N GLY A 236 50.16 0.44 14.12
CA GLY A 236 50.92 -0.78 14.41
C GLY A 236 51.49 -1.41 13.13
N ARG A 237 52.82 -1.55 13.13
CA ARG A 237 53.58 -2.43 12.24
C ARG A 237 53.25 -3.90 12.54
N GLY A 238 52.99 -4.70 11.52
CA GLY A 238 52.86 -6.16 11.63
C GLY A 238 53.21 -6.87 10.32
N ASN A 239 54.45 -7.36 10.25
CA ASN A 239 55.07 -8.09 9.15
C ASN A 239 54.33 -9.36 8.71
N GLY A 240 54.33 -9.61 7.40
CA GLY A 240 55.12 -10.70 6.84
C GLY A 240 54.54 -12.13 6.77
N HIS A 241 54.43 -12.61 5.53
CA HIS A 241 55.01 -13.87 5.04
C HIS A 241 54.33 -15.21 5.41
N LYS A 242 53.72 -15.87 4.41
CA LYS A 242 54.17 -17.20 3.95
C LYS A 242 53.47 -17.65 2.66
N LYS A 243 54.29 -17.86 1.62
CA LYS A 243 54.04 -18.75 0.49
C LYS A 243 54.20 -20.21 0.96
N HIS A 244 53.34 -21.10 0.47
CA HIS A 244 53.55 -22.51 0.07
C HIS A 244 52.18 -22.94 -0.49
N GLY A 245 51.99 -23.49 -1.69
CA GLY A 245 52.81 -24.42 -2.45
C GLY A 245 52.08 -25.77 -2.46
N GLY A 246 51.53 -26.17 -3.61
CA GLY A 246 50.77 -27.40 -3.83
C GLY A 246 49.83 -27.26 -5.01
#